data_AF-A0A1B6L8P7-F1
#
_entry.id   AF-A0A1B6L8P7-F1
#
_cell.length_a   1.000
_cell.length_b   1.000
_cell.length_c   1.000
_cell.angle_alpha   90.00
_cell.angle_beta   90.00
_cell.angle_gamma   90.00
#
_symmetry.space_group_name_H-M   'P 1'
#
loop_
_entity.id
_entity.type
_entity.pdbx_description
1 polymer ?
#
loop_
_entity_poly.entity_id
_entity_poly.type
_entity_poly.pdbx_seq_one_letter_code
_entity_poly.pdbx_strand_id
1 'polypeptide(L)'
;GGPNDEVRHAGDLGNIFAEDNGVAEIMITDSIISLTGKYSILGRAVVVHSDADDLGRGGFKDSLTTGHAGTRVACGVIGIQHPPGAWMQGASPATSPLLNTATLAATLASTLAIRLLF
;
A
#
# COMPACT_ATOMS: atom_id res chain seq x y z
N GLY A 1 -11.58 10.80 -2.51
CA GLY A 1 -12.26 9.97 -1.51
C GLY A 1 -11.59 8.62 -1.43
N GLY A 2 -12.23 7.64 -0.80
CA GLY A 2 -11.69 6.29 -0.61
C GLY A 2 -11.73 5.42 -1.88
N PRO A 3 -11.17 4.19 -1.83
CA PRO A 3 -10.99 3.32 -2.99
C PRO A 3 -12.27 2.95 -3.75
N ASN A 4 -13.42 2.99 -3.07
CA ASN A 4 -14.72 2.66 -3.63
C ASN A 4 -15.55 3.89 -4.05
N ASP A 5 -15.02 5.11 -3.90
CA ASP A 5 -15.72 6.33 -4.31
C ASP A 5 -15.58 6.57 -5.81
N GLU A 6 -16.64 7.07 -6.46
CA GLU A 6 -16.62 7.48 -7.87
C GLU A 6 -15.58 8.59 -8.13
N VAL A 7 -15.43 9.51 -7.16
CA VAL A 7 -14.45 10.59 -7.20
C VAL A 7 -13.35 10.33 -6.18
N ARG A 8 -12.24 9.80 -6.66
CA ARG A 8 -11.02 9.56 -5.88
C ARG A 8 -9.76 9.81 -6.70
N HIS A 9 -8.63 9.95 -6.03
CA HIS A 9 -7.37 9.87 -6.73
C HIS A 9 -7.10 8.43 -7.13
N ALA A 10 -6.42 8.22 -8.25
CA ALA A 10 -6.04 6.89 -8.71
C ALA A 10 -5.24 6.10 -7.66
N GLY A 11 -4.45 6.79 -6.83
CA GLY A 11 -3.66 6.16 -5.78
C GLY A 11 -4.29 6.03 -4.42
N ASP A 12 -5.57 6.39 -4.25
CA ASP A 12 -6.25 6.28 -2.95
C ASP A 12 -6.64 4.81 -2.75
N LEU A 13 -5.76 4.02 -2.14
CA LEU A 13 -5.99 2.58 -1.86
C LEU A 13 -6.70 2.35 -0.53
N GLY A 14 -6.87 3.41 0.26
CA GLY A 14 -7.60 3.42 1.51
C GLY A 14 -6.77 2.94 2.70
N ASN A 15 -7.48 2.48 3.72
CA ASN A 15 -6.91 2.09 4.99
C ASN A 15 -6.53 0.60 5.03
N ILE A 16 -5.41 0.30 5.65
CA ILE A 16 -4.94 -1.02 6.03
C ILE A 16 -4.99 -1.18 7.54
N PHE A 17 -5.03 -2.43 7.97
CA PHE A 17 -5.12 -2.76 9.37
C PHE A 17 -3.85 -3.48 9.81
N ALA A 18 -3.13 -2.90 10.78
CA ALA A 18 -2.00 -3.57 11.42
C ALA A 18 -2.48 -4.27 12.69
N GLU A 19 -2.12 -5.54 12.83
CA GLU A 19 -2.36 -6.31 14.05
C GLU A 19 -1.44 -5.82 15.19
N ASP A 20 -1.63 -6.36 16.39
CA ASP A 20 -0.89 -5.94 17.60
C ASP A 20 0.63 -6.22 17.52
N ASN A 21 1.07 -7.07 16.58
CA ASN A 21 2.48 -7.31 16.26
C ASN A 21 3.07 -6.26 15.28
N GLY A 22 2.27 -5.27 14.84
CA GLY A 22 2.65 -4.25 13.87
C GLY A 22 2.67 -4.73 12.41
N VAL A 23 2.17 -5.92 12.12
CA VAL A 23 2.10 -6.49 10.77
C VAL A 23 0.73 -6.23 10.16
N ALA A 24 0.71 -5.69 8.95
CA ALA A 24 -0.48 -5.60 8.12
C ALA A 24 -0.36 -6.57 6.95
N GLU A 25 -1.18 -7.63 6.94
CA GLU A 25 -1.35 -8.48 5.76
C GLU A 25 -2.36 -7.83 4.83
N ILE A 26 -1.93 -7.48 3.62
CA ILE A 26 -2.72 -6.66 2.70
C ILE A 26 -2.99 -7.40 1.39
N MET A 27 -4.25 -7.40 0.98
CA MET A 27 -4.67 -7.84 -0.34
C MET A 27 -5.66 -6.81 -0.88
N ILE A 28 -5.21 -5.98 -1.81
CA ILE A 28 -5.99 -4.89 -2.41
C ILE A 28 -6.11 -5.14 -3.90
N THR A 29 -7.35 -5.14 -4.39
CA THR A 29 -7.64 -5.17 -5.83
C THR A 29 -8.19 -3.81 -6.22
N ASP A 30 -7.62 -3.21 -7.25
CA ASP A 30 -7.96 -1.87 -7.71
C ASP A 30 -8.15 -1.88 -9.24
N SER A 31 -9.16 -1.18 -9.74
CA SER A 31 -9.52 -1.14 -11.16
C SER A 31 -9.03 0.11 -11.89
N ILE A 32 -8.46 1.09 -11.19
CA ILE A 32 -7.98 2.36 -11.76
C ILE A 32 -6.48 2.29 -12.01
N ILE A 33 -5.70 1.81 -11.04
CA ILE A 33 -4.26 1.68 -11.20
C ILE A 33 -3.93 0.55 -12.18
N SER A 34 -2.82 0.71 -12.90
CA SER A 34 -2.33 -0.31 -13.82
C SER A 34 -0.81 -0.38 -13.78
N LEU A 35 -0.23 -1.43 -14.34
CA LEU A 35 1.21 -1.52 -14.59
C LEU A 35 1.59 -0.94 -15.97
N THR A 36 0.61 -0.57 -16.80
CA THR A 36 0.81 -0.04 -18.16
C THR A 36 -0.11 1.15 -18.46
N GLY A 37 0.19 1.89 -19.53
CA GLY A 37 -0.64 2.99 -20.00
C GLY A 37 -0.62 4.23 -19.10
N LYS A 38 -1.64 5.09 -19.23
CA LYS A 38 -1.71 6.42 -18.59
C LYS A 38 -1.70 6.34 -17.05
N TYR A 39 -2.34 5.32 -16.48
CA TYR A 39 -2.41 5.09 -15.04
C TYR A 39 -1.34 4.10 -14.55
N SER A 40 -0.24 3.94 -15.31
CA SER A 40 0.88 3.12 -14.88
C SER A 40 1.47 3.65 -13.56
N ILE A 41 1.63 2.74 -12.61
CA ILE A 41 2.23 3.00 -11.30
C ILE A 41 3.70 2.57 -11.21
N LEU A 42 4.25 1.99 -12.30
CA LEU A 42 5.67 1.66 -12.35
C LEU A 42 6.53 2.92 -12.20
N GLY A 43 7.56 2.85 -11.36
CA GLY A 43 8.42 3.99 -11.03
C GLY A 43 7.81 4.99 -10.05
N ARG A 44 6.56 4.80 -9.61
CA ARG A 44 5.93 5.58 -8.53
C ARG A 44 6.19 4.93 -7.17
N ALA A 45 5.69 5.52 -6.10
CA ALA A 45 5.88 4.99 -4.75
C ALA A 45 4.56 4.57 -4.10
N VAL A 46 4.58 3.43 -3.40
CA VAL A 46 3.61 3.10 -2.34
C VAL A 46 4.06 3.81 -1.08
N VAL A 47 3.13 4.44 -0.37
CA VAL A 47 3.37 5.12 0.90
C VAL A 47 2.40 4.62 1.95
N VAL A 48 2.93 4.31 3.12
CA VAL A 48 2.16 4.03 4.33
C VAL A 48 2.18 5.28 5.21
N HIS A 49 1.02 5.64 5.73
CA HIS A 49 0.80 6.82 6.55
C HIS A 49 0.64 6.46 8.04
N SER A 50 0.93 7.39 8.94
CA SER A 50 0.87 7.18 10.41
C SER A 50 -0.54 7.08 10.95
N ASP A 51 -1.50 7.75 10.30
CA ASP A 51 -2.87 7.85 10.77
C ASP A 51 -3.84 7.29 9.73
N ALA A 52 -5.06 7.01 10.17
CA ALA A 52 -6.13 6.55 9.30
C ALA A 52 -6.57 7.68 8.35
N ASP A 53 -6.72 7.33 7.07
CA ASP A 53 -7.28 8.20 6.04
C ASP A 53 -8.77 8.40 6.31
N ASP A 54 -9.19 9.65 6.40
CA ASP A 54 -10.57 10.09 6.61
C ASP A 54 -11.44 9.99 5.33
N LEU A 55 -10.84 9.55 4.24
CA LEU A 55 -11.40 9.32 2.91
C LEU A 55 -12.00 10.59 2.29
N GLY A 56 -11.48 11.76 2.66
CA GLY A 56 -12.00 13.06 2.25
C GLY A 56 -13.22 13.52 3.04
N ARG A 57 -13.57 12.84 4.14
CA ARG A 57 -14.81 13.06 4.90
C ARG A 57 -14.59 13.64 6.29
N GLY A 58 -13.34 13.89 6.69
CA GLY A 58 -13.01 14.39 8.03
C GLY A 58 -13.23 15.89 8.24
N GLY A 59 -13.43 16.66 7.16
CA GLY A 59 -13.68 18.11 7.26
C GLY A 59 -12.44 18.95 7.57
N PHE A 60 -11.24 18.36 7.52
CA PHE A 60 -9.97 19.07 7.63
C PHE A 60 -9.59 19.69 6.29
N LYS A 61 -8.70 20.70 6.35
CA LYS A 61 -8.21 21.42 5.16
C LYS A 61 -7.56 20.47 4.14
N ASP A 62 -6.95 19.40 4.61
CA ASP A 62 -6.20 18.43 3.82
C ASP A 62 -6.94 17.09 3.64
N SER A 63 -8.17 16.94 4.15
CA SER A 63 -9.00 15.73 3.93
C SER A 63 -9.14 15.42 2.44
N LEU A 64 -9.46 16.43 1.63
CA LEU A 64 -9.66 16.24 0.18
C LEU A 64 -8.37 15.98 -0.60
N THR A 65 -7.20 16.22 -0.01
CA THR A 65 -5.90 16.07 -0.70
C THR A 65 -5.14 14.83 -0.26
N THR A 66 -5.09 14.56 1.04
CA THR A 66 -4.25 13.53 1.67
C THR A 66 -5.02 12.69 2.68
N GLY A 67 -6.35 12.85 2.75
CA GLY A 67 -7.18 12.09 3.66
C GLY A 67 -6.93 12.38 5.13
N HIS A 68 -6.24 13.49 5.44
CA HIS A 68 -5.75 13.78 6.78
C HIS A 68 -4.97 12.61 7.44
N ALA A 69 -4.31 11.76 6.64
CA ALA A 69 -3.67 10.52 7.11
C ALA A 69 -2.34 10.75 7.86
N GLY A 70 -2.00 11.99 8.18
CA GLY A 70 -0.76 12.33 8.89
C GLY A 70 0.53 12.04 8.11
N THR A 71 1.59 11.71 8.85
CA THR A 71 2.97 11.59 8.33
C THR A 71 3.20 10.32 7.51
N ARG A 72 4.25 10.30 6.69
CA ARG A 72 4.61 9.14 5.85
C ARG A 72 5.60 8.26 6.60
N VAL A 73 5.14 7.12 7.13
CA VAL A 73 5.96 6.23 7.97
C VAL A 73 6.83 5.28 7.16
N ALA A 74 6.43 4.96 5.93
CA ALA A 74 7.23 4.15 5.00
C ALA A 74 6.90 4.51 3.55
N CYS A 75 7.87 4.31 2.66
CA CYS A 75 7.66 4.39 1.22
C CYS A 75 8.54 3.41 0.46
N GLY A 76 8.08 2.96 -0.71
CA GLY A 76 8.85 2.08 -1.59
C GLY A 76 8.50 2.30 -3.05
N VAL A 77 9.52 2.30 -3.92
CA VAL A 77 9.33 2.44 -5.37
C VAL A 77 8.76 1.14 -5.94
N ILE A 78 7.75 1.26 -6.81
CA ILE A 78 7.15 0.13 -7.52
C ILE A 78 8.03 -0.21 -8.72
N GLY A 79 8.73 -1.33 -8.61
CA GLY A 79 9.60 -1.88 -9.65
C GLY A 79 9.08 -3.19 -10.23
N ILE A 80 9.64 -3.58 -11.37
CA ILE A 80 9.40 -4.90 -11.96
C ILE A 80 10.35 -5.89 -11.30
N GLN A 81 9.81 -6.92 -10.63
CA GLN A 81 10.61 -7.94 -9.96
C GLN A 81 11.38 -8.83 -10.94
N HIS A 82 10.75 -9.21 -12.06
CA HIS A 82 11.37 -10.01 -13.11
C HIS A 82 11.16 -9.36 -14.48
N PRO A 83 12.03 -8.44 -14.91
CA PRO A 83 11.96 -7.87 -16.25
C PRO A 83 12.06 -8.98 -17.32
N PRO A 84 11.11 -9.07 -18.26
CA PRO A 84 11.22 -10.01 -19.38
C PRO A 84 12.53 -9.76 -20.13
N GLY A 85 13.46 -10.72 -20.07
CA GLY A 85 14.69 -10.72 -20.88
C GLY A 85 16.01 -10.35 -20.19
N ALA A 86 16.04 -9.99 -18.90
CA ALA A 86 17.32 -9.62 -18.25
C ALA A 86 17.99 -10.75 -17.43
N TRP A 87 17.28 -11.84 -17.10
CA TRP A 87 17.76 -12.82 -16.12
C TRP A 87 18.10 -14.22 -16.65
N MET A 88 18.11 -14.43 -17.98
CA MET A 88 18.65 -15.68 -18.56
C MET A 88 20.18 -15.65 -18.78
N GLN A 89 20.96 -15.01 -17.88
CA GLN A 89 22.42 -15.14 -17.87
C GLN A 89 23.05 -15.55 -16.52
N GLY A 90 22.27 -16.04 -15.55
CA GLY A 90 22.85 -17.01 -14.58
C GLY A 90 22.61 -16.77 -13.10
N ALA A 91 21.42 -17.10 -12.60
CA ALA A 91 21.24 -17.34 -11.17
C ALA A 91 20.45 -18.64 -10.95
N SER A 92 21.11 -19.63 -10.33
CA SER A 92 20.48 -20.86 -9.82
C SER A 92 19.63 -20.57 -8.58
N PRO A 93 18.54 -21.32 -8.33
CA PRO A 93 17.64 -21.08 -7.20
C PRO A 93 18.23 -21.67 -5.90
N ALA A 94 18.45 -20.83 -4.89
CA ALA A 94 18.70 -21.29 -3.53
C ALA A 94 17.37 -21.27 -2.76
N THR A 95 16.90 -22.45 -2.37
CA THR A 95 15.78 -22.69 -1.47
C THR A 95 16.25 -22.66 -0.01
N SER A 96 15.46 -22.05 0.88
CA SER A 96 15.51 -22.38 2.31
C SER A 96 14.16 -22.07 2.98
N PRO A 97 13.58 -23.01 3.75
CA PRO A 97 12.24 -22.88 4.32
C PRO A 97 12.25 -22.52 5.83
N LEU A 98 11.05 -22.18 6.31
CA LEU A 98 10.57 -22.19 7.71
C LEU A 98 10.89 -20.99 8.61
N LEU A 99 9.83 -20.30 9.05
CA LEU A 99 9.53 -20.18 10.49
C LEU A 99 8.04 -19.87 10.70
N ASN A 100 7.33 -20.80 11.35
CA ASN A 100 6.00 -20.59 11.94
C ASN A 100 6.20 -20.23 13.42
N THR A 101 5.49 -19.21 13.91
CA THR A 101 5.02 -19.19 15.31
C THR A 101 3.75 -18.35 15.41
N ALA A 102 2.68 -18.96 15.93
CA ALA A 102 1.43 -18.32 16.27
C ALA A 102 1.55 -17.55 17.59
N THR A 103 0.91 -16.39 17.67
CA THR A 103 0.67 -15.66 18.93
C THR A 103 -0.72 -15.06 18.93
N LEU A 104 -1.49 -15.40 19.95
CA LEU A 104 -2.84 -14.92 20.25
C LEU A 104 -2.71 -13.80 21.28
N ALA A 105 -3.15 -12.56 20.99
CA ALA A 105 -3.43 -11.56 22.03
C ALA A 105 -4.26 -10.39 21.50
N ALA A 106 -5.39 -10.15 22.19
CA ALA A 106 -6.20 -8.94 22.37
C ALA A 106 -5.99 -7.75 21.42
N THR A 107 -7.02 -7.55 20.58
CA THR A 107 -7.17 -6.49 19.58
C THR A 107 -7.19 -5.08 20.16
N LEU A 108 -6.17 -4.28 19.85
CA LEU A 108 -6.30 -2.83 19.71
C LEU A 108 -5.89 -2.45 18.29
N ALA A 109 -6.93 -2.14 17.51
CA ALA A 109 -6.81 -1.94 16.10
C ALA A 109 -6.23 -0.58 15.72
N SER A 110 -4.93 -0.51 15.37
CA SER A 110 -4.35 0.66 14.70
C SER A 110 -4.48 0.54 13.18
N THR A 111 -5.30 1.42 12.61
CA THR A 111 -5.51 1.52 11.16
C THR A 111 -4.52 2.52 10.58
N LEU A 112 -3.79 2.12 9.54
CA LEU A 112 -2.88 2.97 8.76
C LEU A 112 -3.46 3.20 7.37
N ALA A 113 -2.98 4.17 6.60
CA ALA A 113 -3.43 4.35 5.21
C ALA A 113 -2.34 4.04 4.19
N ILE A 114 -2.75 3.56 3.00
CA ILE A 114 -1.87 3.39 1.83
C ILE A 114 -2.26 4.35 0.72
N ARG A 115 -1.28 5.11 0.23
CA ARG A 115 -1.44 5.98 -0.93
C ARG A 115 -0.28 5.89 -1.91
N LEU A 116 -0.57 6.00 -3.21
CA LEU A 116 0.47 6.19 -4.22
C LEU A 116 0.82 7.68 -4.39
N LEU A 117 2.12 8.01 -4.44
CA LEU A 117 2.58 9.36 -4.78
C LEU A 117 2.72 9.54 -6.30
N PHE A 118 2.17 10.64 -6.83
CA PHE A 118 2.26 11.05 -8.24
C PHE A 118 2.73 12.50 -8.33
#